data_AF-A0A1Z3N770-F1
#
_entry.id   AF-A0A1Z3N770-F1
#
_cell.length_a   1.000
_cell.length_b   1.000
_cell.length_c   1.000
_cell.angle_alpha   90.00
_cell.angle_beta   90.00
_cell.angle_gamma   90.00
#
_symmetry.space_group_name_H-M   'P 1'
#
loop_
_entity.id
_entity.type
_entity.pdbx_description
1 polymer ?
#
loop_
_entity_poly.entity_id
_entity_poly.type
_entity_poly.pdbx_seq_one_letter_code
_entity_poly.pdbx_strand_id
1 'polypeptide(L)'
;MRQKNMLADFLKQKRVSAGLSQRDVADKLGYSTPQFISNWERGVSHPPINALKRLGELYKVSADDLFEVTLNATIHEVTQDLRRKFASSKAR
;
A
#
# COMPACT_ATOMS: atom_id res chain seq x y z
N MET A 1 -11.72 4.30 15.36
CA MET A 1 -11.13 5.04 14.23
C MET A 1 -10.27 4.08 13.43
N ARG A 2 -10.43 4.01 12.10
CA ARG A 2 -9.67 3.09 11.24
C ARG A 2 -8.19 3.51 11.24
N GLN A 3 -7.27 2.58 11.48
CA GLN A 3 -5.83 2.83 11.40
C GLN A 3 -5.51 3.46 10.03
N LYS A 4 -4.90 4.65 10.02
CA LYS A 4 -4.45 5.31 8.78
C LYS A 4 -3.29 4.51 8.20
N ASN A 5 -3.49 3.85 7.05
CA ASN A 5 -2.43 3.11 6.37
C ASN A 5 -1.71 4.06 5.40
N MET A 6 -0.47 4.44 5.75
CA MET A 6 0.30 5.46 5.03
C MET A 6 0.56 5.08 3.57
N LEU A 7 0.84 3.80 3.29
CA LEU A 7 1.05 3.33 1.92
C LEU A 7 -0.25 3.34 1.12
N ALA A 8 -1.36 2.90 1.71
CA ALA A 8 -2.66 2.87 1.06
C ALA A 8 -3.12 4.28 0.61
N ASP A 9 -3.02 5.25 1.52
CA ASP A 9 -3.36 6.65 1.25
C ASP A 9 -2.44 7.24 0.17
N PHE A 10 -1.14 6.96 0.25
CA PHE A 10 -0.16 7.41 -0.74
C PHE A 10 -0.47 6.87 -2.14
N LEU A 11 -0.73 5.57 -2.28
CA LEU A 11 -1.04 4.96 -3.57
C LEU A 11 -2.31 5.57 -4.19
N LYS A 12 -3.35 5.78 -3.37
CA LYS A 12 -4.59 6.42 -3.82
C LYS A 12 -4.34 7.86 -4.28
N GLN A 13 -3.59 8.64 -3.51
CA GLN A 13 -3.26 10.01 -3.85
C GLN A 13 -2.51 10.08 -5.16
N LYS A 14 -1.44 9.28 -5.31
CA LYS A 14 -0.62 9.25 -6.52
C LYS A 14 -1.40 8.79 -7.75
N ARG A 15 -2.30 7.80 -7.61
CA ARG A 15 -3.22 7.40 -8.68
C ARG A 15 -4.11 8.56 -9.15
N VAL A 16 -4.75 9.26 -8.21
CA VAL A 16 -5.64 10.38 -8.52
C VAL A 16 -4.87 11.54 -9.14
N SER A 17 -3.67 11.85 -8.63
CA SER A 17 -2.79 12.87 -9.22
C SER A 17 -2.32 12.50 -10.63
N ALA A 18 -2.21 11.21 -10.96
CA ALA A 18 -1.94 10.74 -12.31
C ALA A 18 -3.18 10.73 -13.23
N GLY A 19 -4.35 11.13 -12.72
CA GLY A 19 -5.61 11.17 -13.49
C GLY A 19 -6.18 9.79 -13.83
N LEU A 20 -5.81 8.75 -13.06
CA LEU A 20 -6.19 7.37 -13.35
C LEU A 20 -7.33 6.88 -12.46
N SER A 21 -8.28 6.14 -13.02
CA SER A 21 -9.22 5.33 -12.24
C SER A 21 -8.54 4.06 -11.71
N GLN A 22 -9.14 3.40 -10.72
CA GLN A 22 -8.65 2.09 -10.25
C GLN A 22 -8.69 1.03 -11.37
N ARG A 23 -9.65 1.18 -12.31
CA ARG A 23 -9.76 0.30 -13.48
C ARG A 23 -8.60 0.52 -14.44
N ASP A 24 -8.25 1.77 -14.74
CA ASP A 24 -7.13 2.08 -15.62
C ASP A 24 -5.83 1.45 -15.11
N VAL A 25 -5.58 1.55 -13.80
CA VAL A 25 -4.39 0.97 -13.17
C VAL A 25 -4.42 -0.55 -13.26
N ALA A 26 -5.56 -1.18 -12.99
CA ALA A 26 -5.70 -2.62 -13.13
C ALA A 26 -5.39 -3.08 -14.56
N ASP A 27 -5.96 -2.42 -15.56
CA ASP A 27 -5.75 -2.73 -16.98
C ASP A 27 -4.26 -2.55 -17.36
N LYS A 28 -3.63 -1.45 -16.94
CA LYS A 28 -2.20 -1.19 -17.16
C LYS A 28 -1.30 -2.23 -16.48
N LEU A 29 -1.70 -2.71 -15.30
CA LEU A 29 -0.96 -3.75 -14.57
C LEU A 29 -1.27 -5.18 -15.07
N GLY A 30 -2.27 -5.36 -15.94
CA GLY A 30 -2.68 -6.66 -16.47
C GLY A 30 -3.62 -7.44 -15.54
N TYR A 31 -4.27 -6.76 -14.59
CA TYR A 31 -5.31 -7.36 -13.76
C TYR A 31 -6.67 -7.25 -14.43
N SER A 32 -7.46 -8.33 -14.40
CA SER A 32 -8.81 -8.37 -14.96
C SER A 32 -9.83 -7.51 -14.18
N THR A 33 -9.52 -7.15 -12.93
CA THR A 33 -10.43 -6.46 -12.01
C THR A 33 -9.73 -5.33 -11.23
N PRO A 34 -10.40 -4.19 -10.97
CA PRO A 34 -9.90 -3.12 -10.11
C PRO A 34 -9.86 -3.50 -8.61
N GLN A 35 -10.38 -4.67 -8.22
CA GLN A 35 -10.52 -5.06 -6.81
C GLN A 35 -9.18 -5.08 -6.07
N PHE A 36 -8.08 -5.49 -6.73
CA PHE A 36 -6.74 -5.48 -6.13
C PHE A 36 -6.31 -4.07 -5.76
N ILE A 37 -6.48 -3.11 -6.67
CA ILE A 37 -6.11 -1.71 -6.47
C ILE A 37 -6.96 -1.12 -5.34
N SER A 38 -8.27 -1.43 -5.33
CA SER A 38 -9.17 -1.04 -4.24
C SER A 38 -8.75 -1.61 -2.88
N ASN A 39 -8.31 -2.87 -2.83
CA ASN A 39 -7.83 -3.49 -1.59
C ASN A 39 -6.56 -2.79 -1.09
N TRP A 40 -5.62 -2.48 -1.98
CA TRP A 40 -4.38 -1.78 -1.65
C TRP A 40 -4.65 -0.37 -1.12
N GLU A 41 -5.52 0.39 -1.78
CA GLU A 41 -5.88 1.76 -1.39
C GLU A 41 -6.74 1.84 -0.12
N ARG A 42 -7.25 0.71 0.36
CA ARG A 42 -7.97 0.60 1.64
C ARG A 42 -7.12 -0.04 2.73
N GLY A 43 -5.89 -0.44 2.43
CA GLY A 43 -5.01 -1.15 3.37
C GLY A 43 -5.52 -2.54 3.77
N VAL A 44 -6.35 -3.17 2.92
CA VAL A 44 -6.84 -4.54 3.16
C VAL A 44 -5.77 -5.58 2.85
N SER A 45 -4.93 -5.30 1.86
CA SER A 45 -3.79 -6.13 1.48
C SER A 45 -2.71 -5.24 0.90
N HIS A 46 -1.49 -5.76 0.79
CA HIS A 46 -0.37 -5.04 0.20
C HIS A 46 -0.18 -5.39 -1.27
N PRO A 47 0.24 -4.42 -2.11
CA PRO A 47 0.71 -4.73 -3.45
C PRO A 47 2.01 -5.53 -3.39
N PRO A 48 2.18 -6.55 -4.25
CA PRO A 48 3.46 -7.25 -4.36
C PRO A 48 4.54 -6.31 -4.93
N ILE A 49 5.81 -6.61 -4.66
CA ILE A 49 6.95 -5.74 -5.02
C ILE A 49 6.99 -5.41 -6.52
N ASN A 50 6.68 -6.39 -7.38
CA ASN A 50 6.60 -6.16 -8.82
C ASN A 50 5.48 -5.18 -9.21
N ALA A 51 4.32 -5.25 -8.56
CA ALA A 51 3.25 -4.27 -8.76
C ALA A 51 3.66 -2.89 -8.23
N LEU A 52 4.30 -2.82 -7.06
CA LEU A 52 4.81 -1.56 -6.50
C LEU A 52 5.75 -0.85 -7.48
N LYS A 53 6.74 -1.55 -8.04
CA LYS A 53 7.65 -0.97 -9.04
C LYS A 53 6.90 -0.38 -10.24
N ARG A 54 5.96 -1.15 -10.80
CA ARG A 54 5.14 -0.70 -11.94
C ARG A 54 4.20 0.46 -11.57
N LEU A 55 3.70 0.50 -10.34
CA LEU A 55 2.93 1.63 -9.82
C LEU A 55 3.81 2.89 -9.72
N GLY A 56 5.07 2.74 -9.29
CA GLY A 56 6.04 3.84 -9.27
C GLY A 56 6.23 4.46 -10.65
N GLU A 57 6.46 3.64 -11.66
CA GLU A 57 6.55 4.06 -13.07
C GLU A 57 5.25 4.75 -13.52
N LEU A 58 4.10 4.11 -13.28
CA LEU A 58 2.80 4.59 -13.75
C LEU A 58 2.38 5.92 -13.10
N TYR A 59 2.76 6.11 -11.84
CA TYR A 59 2.42 7.30 -11.07
C TYR A 59 3.53 8.36 -11.06
N LYS A 60 4.63 8.14 -11.80
CA LYS A 60 5.80 9.03 -11.85
C LYS A 60 6.38 9.31 -10.45
N VAL A 61 6.50 8.26 -9.65
CA VAL A 61 7.11 8.29 -8.31
C VAL A 61 8.51 7.69 -8.42
N SER A 62 9.50 8.32 -7.80
CA SER A 62 10.87 7.80 -7.78
C SER A 62 10.94 6.48 -7.01
N ALA A 63 11.93 5.66 -7.33
CA ALA A 63 12.16 4.41 -6.60
C ALA A 63 12.42 4.68 -5.11
N ASP A 64 13.15 5.76 -4.80
CA ASP A 64 13.48 6.17 -3.44
C ASP A 64 12.24 6.61 -2.65
N ASP A 65 11.37 7.44 -3.22
CA ASP A 65 10.13 7.87 -2.57
C ASP A 65 9.22 6.66 -2.28
N LEU A 66 9.13 5.74 -3.24
CA LEU A 66 8.33 4.52 -3.10
C LEU A 66 8.93 3.57 -2.05
N PHE A 67 10.26 3.47 -1.99
CA PHE A 67 10.97 2.70 -0.98
C PHE A 67 10.70 3.26 0.42
N GLU A 68 10.90 4.56 0.61
CA GLU A 68 10.72 5.22 1.91
C GLU A 68 9.30 5.07 2.46
N VAL A 69 8.27 5.31 1.63
CA VAL A 69 6.88 5.15 2.09
C VAL A 69 6.55 3.69 2.41
N THR A 70 7.07 2.74 1.63
CA THR A 70 6.84 1.30 1.85
C THR A 70 7.54 0.83 3.12
N LEU A 71 8.79 1.25 3.35
CA LEU A 71 9.57 0.92 4.53
C LEU A 71 8.89 1.44 5.80
N ASN A 72 8.50 2.71 5.80
CA ASN A 72 7.83 3.32 6.95
C ASN A 72 6.49 2.63 7.28
N ALA A 73 5.69 2.30 6.26
CA ALA A 73 4.44 1.55 6.46
C ALA A 73 4.71 0.16 7.05
N THR A 74 5.72 -0.55 6.53
CA THR A 74 6.10 -1.89 6.99
C THR A 74 6.60 -1.88 8.43
N ILE A 75 7.49 -0.94 8.78
CA ILE A 75 8.01 -0.77 10.15
C ILE A 75 6.84 -0.52 11.11
N HIS A 76 5.90 0.36 10.75
CA HIS A 76 4.75 0.65 11.60
C HIS A 76 3.89 -0.58 11.86
N GLU A 77 3.54 -1.32 10.80
CA GLU A 77 2.72 -2.54 10.91
C GLU A 77 3.40 -3.62 11.76
N VAL A 78 4.69 -3.90 11.49
CA VAL A 78 5.48 -4.86 12.27
C VAL A 78 5.59 -4.42 13.72
N THR A 79 5.80 -3.13 13.99
CA THR A 79 5.85 -2.59 15.35
C THR A 79 4.54 -2.82 16.10
N GLN A 80 3.38 -2.56 15.48
CA GLN A 80 2.09 -2.79 16.12
C GLN A 80 1.83 -4.27 16.37
N ASP A 81 2.17 -5.13 15.41
CA ASP A 81 2.02 -6.58 15.56
C ASP A 81 2.88 -7.15 16.69
N LEU A 82 4.16 -6.75 16.76
CA LEU A 82 5.05 -7.15 17.85
C LEU A 82 4.52 -6.66 19.20
N ARG A 83 4.13 -5.38 19.32
CA ARG A 83 3.53 -4.84 20.55
C ARG A 83 2.33 -5.67 21.00
N ARG A 84 1.44 -6.02 20.08
CA ARG A 84 0.25 -6.84 20.37
C ARG A 84 0.65 -8.22 20.88
N LYS A 85 1.54 -8.91 20.17
CA LYS A 85 2.01 -10.27 20.52
C LYS A 85 2.66 -10.30 21.92
N PHE A 86 3.57 -9.37 22.19
CA PHE A 86 4.26 -9.30 23.48
C PHE A 86 3.35 -8.81 24.62
N ALA A 87 2.40 -7.90 24.36
CA ALA A 87 1.41 -7.48 25.35
C ALA A 87 0.45 -8.62 25.73
N SER A 88 0.01 -9.44 24.76
CA SER A 88 -0.83 -10.61 25.03
C SER A 88 -0.10 -11.73 25.76
N SER A 89 1.23 -11.77 25.70
CA SER A 89 2.04 -12.79 26.37
C SER A 89 2.21 -12.55 27.88
N LYS A 90 1.92 -11.35 28.39
CA LYS A 90 2.03 -11.02 29.83
C LYS A 90 0.76 -11.32 30.65
N ALA A 91 -0.30 -11.84 30.01
CA ALA A 91 -1.60 -12.06 30.66
C ALA A 91 -1.83 -13.52 31.11
N ARG A 92 -0.77 -14.29 31.38
CA ARG A 92 -0.88 -15.67 31.87
C ARG A 92 0.04 -15.92 33.05
#